data_AF-A0A8T3YER5-F1
#
_entry.id   AF-A0A8T3YER5-F1
#
_cell.length_a   1.000
_cell.length_b   1.000
_cell.length_c   1.000
_cell.angle_alpha   90.00
_cell.angle_beta   90.00
_cell.angle_gamma   90.00
#
_symmetry.space_group_name_H-M   'P 1'
#
loop_
_entity.id
_entity.type
_entity.pdbx_description
1 polymer ?
#
loop_
_entity_poly.entity_id
_entity_poly.type
_entity_poly.pdbx_seq_one_letter_code
_entity_poly.pdbx_strand_id
1 'polypeptide(L)'
;MSEEAQLENQPEPVEGQPAEAKIEPVEEEVSEEEEAKEKLPFPTATIVRLMRAHLDKDKIIKKDVKIGMNKWLGGLVARVSKDLNKIPYTTLHLHEFRESIKVYLELQEFYKEKERILAHLDAIKKDIQRLERDLGKEEEGQLVG
;
A
#
# COMPACT_ATOMS: atom_id res chain seq x y z
N MET A 1 52.32 -68.22 12.78
CA MET A 1 50.97 -68.12 13.36
C MET A 1 50.55 -66.67 13.15
N SER A 2 49.94 -66.39 11.99
CA SER A 2 48.49 -66.02 11.83
C SER A 2 48.25 -64.60 12.34
N GLU A 3 47.58 -63.63 11.71
CA GLU A 3 46.70 -63.47 10.55
C GLU A 3 46.72 -61.94 10.27
N GLU A 4 46.98 -61.50 9.04
CA GLU A 4 46.02 -60.87 8.12
C GLU A 4 45.32 -59.56 8.57
N ALA A 5 45.68 -58.50 7.81
CA ALA A 5 44.82 -57.50 7.19
C ALA A 5 43.89 -56.60 8.02
N GLN A 6 44.08 -55.29 7.87
CA GLN A 6 43.01 -54.40 7.41
C GLN A 6 43.58 -53.12 6.77
N LEU A 7 43.32 -53.00 5.46
CA LEU A 7 43.39 -51.78 4.65
C LEU A 7 42.40 -50.75 5.20
N GLU A 8 42.84 -49.52 5.43
CA GLU A 8 41.93 -48.38 5.55
C GLU A 8 41.99 -47.57 4.25
N ASN A 9 40.99 -47.84 3.41
CA ASN A 9 40.68 -47.12 2.18
C ASN A 9 40.36 -45.65 2.48
N GLN A 10 41.12 -44.73 1.90
CA GLN A 10 40.65 -43.37 1.65
C GLN A 10 39.95 -43.34 0.29
N PRO A 11 38.65 -43.04 0.20
CA PRO A 11 38.05 -42.65 -1.06
C PRO A 11 38.21 -41.15 -1.30
N GLU A 12 38.56 -40.84 -2.55
CA GLU A 12 38.79 -39.55 -3.21
C GLU A 12 37.62 -38.54 -3.08
N PRO A 13 37.88 -37.24 -3.28
CA PRO A 13 36.86 -36.19 -3.13
C PRO A 13 35.86 -36.24 -4.30
N VAL A 14 34.57 -36.44 -3.95
CA VAL A 14 33.46 -36.40 -4.89
C VAL A 14 33.13 -34.95 -5.23
N GLU A 15 33.40 -34.55 -6.47
CA GLU A 15 32.84 -33.39 -7.14
C GLU A 15 31.30 -33.50 -7.25
N GLY A 16 30.62 -32.37 -7.10
CA GLY A 16 29.27 -32.19 -7.67
C GLY A 16 28.14 -32.00 -6.67
N GLN A 17 28.06 -30.81 -6.07
CA GLN A 17 26.77 -30.20 -5.78
C GLN A 17 26.79 -28.78 -6.35
N PRO A 18 25.88 -28.41 -7.28
CA PRO A 18 25.76 -27.03 -7.71
C PRO A 18 25.28 -26.24 -6.49
N ALA A 19 26.16 -25.39 -5.96
CA ALA A 19 25.78 -24.37 -5.02
C ALA A 19 24.70 -23.52 -5.69
N GLU A 20 23.46 -23.65 -5.20
CA GLU A 20 22.38 -22.74 -5.53
C GLU A 20 22.87 -21.33 -5.19
N ALA A 21 23.29 -20.61 -6.23
CA ALA A 21 23.57 -19.20 -6.15
C ALA A 21 22.26 -18.52 -5.74
N LYS A 22 22.12 -18.21 -4.45
CA LYS A 22 21.23 -17.14 -3.99
C LYS A 22 21.66 -15.89 -4.75
N ILE A 23 20.97 -15.60 -5.83
CA ILE A 23 21.02 -14.31 -6.48
C ILE A 23 20.29 -13.38 -5.51
N GLU A 24 21.03 -12.81 -4.55
CA GLU A 24 20.56 -11.64 -3.83
C GLU A 24 20.40 -10.54 -4.88
N PRO A 25 19.18 -10.00 -5.11
CA PRO A 25 19.05 -8.85 -5.98
C PRO A 25 19.84 -7.72 -5.32
N VAL A 26 20.88 -7.24 -5.99
CA VAL A 26 21.60 -6.03 -5.61
C VAL A 26 20.57 -4.91 -5.61
N GLU A 27 20.01 -4.62 -4.45
CA GLU A 27 19.11 -3.49 -4.28
C GLU A 27 19.95 -2.24 -4.38
N GLU A 28 19.58 -1.36 -5.31
CA GLU A 28 20.13 -0.02 -5.38
C GLU A 28 19.71 0.73 -4.11
N GLU A 29 20.64 0.86 -3.15
CA GLU A 29 20.44 1.61 -1.93
C GLU A 29 20.55 3.10 -2.21
N VAL A 30 19.68 3.90 -1.57
CA VAL A 30 19.80 5.35 -1.60
C VAL A 30 20.83 5.73 -0.55
N SER A 31 21.94 6.34 -0.95
CA SER A 31 22.98 6.76 -0.01
C SER A 31 22.56 7.98 0.80
N GLU A 32 23.14 8.19 1.97
CA GLU A 32 22.86 9.35 2.83
C GLU A 32 23.06 10.69 2.11
N GLU A 33 24.07 10.78 1.22
CA GLU A 33 24.31 11.97 0.40
C GLU A 33 23.17 12.23 -0.61
N GLU A 34 22.57 11.17 -1.16
CA GLU A 34 21.43 11.27 -2.06
C GLU A 34 20.15 11.62 -1.31
N GLU A 35 19.96 11.07 -0.11
CA GLU A 35 18.83 11.45 0.76
C GLU A 35 18.86 12.95 1.10
N ALA A 36 20.06 13.47 1.39
CA ALA A 36 20.26 14.89 1.69
C ALA A 36 20.01 15.79 0.46
N LYS A 37 20.47 15.39 -0.73
CA LYS A 37 20.21 16.11 -1.99
C LYS A 37 18.72 16.16 -2.32
N GLU A 38 18.01 15.04 -2.13
CA GLU A 38 16.58 14.91 -2.37
C GLU A 38 15.70 15.48 -1.24
N LYS A 39 16.31 15.93 -0.14
CA LYS A 39 15.65 16.47 1.06
C LYS A 39 14.57 15.53 1.60
N LEU A 40 14.90 14.24 1.72
CA LEU A 40 13.96 13.23 2.16
C LEU A 40 13.62 13.41 3.65
N PRO A 41 12.32 13.42 4.02
CA PRO A 41 11.89 13.64 5.40
C PRO A 41 12.13 12.47 6.35
N PHE A 42 12.37 11.26 5.83
CA PHE A 42 12.56 10.05 6.63
C PHE A 42 13.78 9.24 6.16
N PRO A 43 14.33 8.35 7.01
CA PRO A 43 15.35 7.40 6.59
C PRO A 43 14.77 6.34 5.62
N THR A 44 15.33 6.24 4.42
CA THR A 44 14.77 5.38 3.35
C THR A 44 14.85 3.89 3.71
N ALA A 45 15.90 3.46 4.40
CA ALA A 45 16.06 2.07 4.83
C ALA A 45 14.90 1.57 5.72
N THR A 46 14.39 2.43 6.61
CA THR A 46 13.25 2.08 7.49
C THR A 46 11.98 1.89 6.68
N ILE A 47 11.76 2.75 5.69
CA ILE A 47 10.60 2.66 4.78
C ILE A 47 10.69 1.38 3.94
N VAL A 48 11.85 1.11 3.34
CA VAL A 48 12.06 -0.10 2.52
C VAL A 48 11.83 -1.37 3.35
N ARG A 49 12.32 -1.42 4.59
CA ARG A 49 12.09 -2.55 5.50
C ARG A 49 10.59 -2.76 5.76
N LEU A 50 9.83 -1.69 5.99
CA LEU A 50 8.38 -1.78 6.17
C LEU A 50 7.68 -2.25 4.89
N MET A 51 8.09 -1.74 3.72
CA MET A 51 7.57 -2.19 2.44
C MET A 51 7.82 -3.69 2.21
N ARG A 52 9.04 -4.17 2.53
CA ARG A 52 9.42 -5.59 2.40
C ARG A 52 8.62 -6.52 3.30
N ALA A 53 8.09 -6.04 4.43
CA ALA A 53 7.22 -6.83 5.29
C ALA A 53 5.84 -7.11 4.67
N HIS A 54 5.44 -6.35 3.65
CA HIS A 54 4.11 -6.44 3.02
C HIS A 54 4.15 -6.74 1.52
N LEU A 55 5.33 -6.77 0.90
CA LEU A 55 5.53 -7.11 -0.51
C LEU A 55 6.05 -8.54 -0.65
N ASP A 56 5.71 -9.17 -1.78
CA ASP A 56 6.26 -10.48 -2.14
C ASP A 56 7.79 -10.42 -2.28
N LYS A 57 8.46 -11.53 -1.95
CA LYS A 57 9.92 -11.61 -1.85
C LYS A 57 10.63 -11.37 -3.19
N ASP A 58 9.98 -11.69 -4.29
CA ASP A 58 10.47 -11.57 -5.66
C ASP A 58 10.31 -10.16 -6.25
N LYS A 59 9.53 -9.28 -5.61
CA LYS A 59 9.36 -7.91 -6.09
C LYS A 59 10.66 -7.12 -5.92
N ILE A 60 11.03 -6.30 -6.90
CA ILE A 60 12.20 -5.40 -6.80
C ILE A 60 11.70 -3.96 -6.63
N ILE A 61 12.19 -3.26 -5.60
CA ILE A 61 11.81 -1.87 -5.32
C ILE A 61 12.84 -0.95 -5.96
N LYS A 62 12.45 -0.25 -7.04
CA LYS A 62 13.31 0.73 -7.70
C LYS A 62 13.54 1.98 -6.86
N LYS A 63 14.67 2.66 -7.08
CA LYS A 63 15.04 3.92 -6.42
C LYS A 63 13.93 4.97 -6.42
N ASP A 64 13.29 5.22 -7.57
CA ASP A 64 12.21 6.20 -7.69
C ASP A 64 11.01 5.88 -6.80
N VAL A 65 10.71 4.59 -6.60
CA VAL A 65 9.62 4.14 -5.72
C VAL A 65 9.99 4.37 -4.26
N LYS A 66 11.26 4.12 -3.89
CA LYS A 66 11.78 4.40 -2.53
C LYS A 66 11.66 5.91 -2.22
N ILE A 67 12.13 6.75 -3.13
CA ILE A 67 12.06 8.23 -3.03
C ILE A 67 10.60 8.71 -3.00
N GLY A 68 9.77 8.19 -3.90
CA GLY A 68 8.36 8.55 -4.01
C GLY A 68 7.58 8.22 -2.74
N MET A 69 7.79 7.03 -2.18
CA MET A 69 7.17 6.62 -0.92
C MET A 69 7.59 7.54 0.23
N ASN A 70 8.87 7.88 0.32
CA ASN A 70 9.40 8.77 1.34
C ASN A 70 8.76 10.17 1.28
N LYS A 71 8.73 10.78 0.09
CA LYS A 71 8.07 12.07 -0.14
C LYS A 71 6.57 12.01 0.14
N TRP A 72 5.89 10.93 -0.25
CA TRP A 72 4.45 10.76 0.01
C TRP A 72 4.14 10.68 1.50
N LEU A 73 4.91 9.91 2.28
CA LEU A 73 4.79 9.85 3.73
C LEU A 73 5.00 11.23 4.36
N GLY A 74 5.95 12.01 3.85
CA GLY A 74 6.20 13.38 4.33
C GLY A 74 5.00 14.28 4.08
N GLY A 75 4.42 14.19 2.88
CA GLY A 75 3.19 14.90 2.53
C GLY A 75 1.97 14.44 3.34
N LEU A 76 1.91 13.18 3.75
CA LEU A 76 0.86 12.67 4.63
C LEU A 76 0.98 13.28 6.03
N VAL A 77 2.18 13.26 6.63
CA VAL A 77 2.41 13.91 7.94
C VAL A 77 2.09 15.39 7.86
N ALA A 78 2.54 16.10 6.83
CA ALA A 78 2.24 17.52 6.66
C ALA A 78 0.73 17.81 6.56
N ARG A 79 -0.05 16.93 5.92
CA ARG A 79 -1.51 17.06 5.85
C ARG A 79 -2.15 16.86 7.23
N VAL A 80 -1.81 15.77 7.92
CA VAL A 80 -2.33 15.51 9.28
C VAL A 80 -1.94 16.63 10.24
N SER A 81 -0.71 17.15 10.17
CA SER A 81 -0.28 18.29 10.97
C SER A 81 -1.06 19.57 10.68
N LYS A 82 -1.42 19.84 9.41
CA LYS A 82 -2.28 20.98 9.06
C LYS A 82 -3.68 20.82 9.65
N ASP A 83 -4.21 19.61 9.67
CA ASP A 83 -5.53 19.33 10.26
C ASP A 83 -5.50 19.49 11.78
N LEU A 84 -4.47 18.96 12.44
CA LEU A 84 -4.23 19.17 13.87
C LEU A 84 -4.10 20.66 14.23
N ASN A 85 -3.44 21.45 13.38
CA ASN A 85 -3.26 22.88 13.61
C ASN A 85 -4.57 23.70 13.50
N LYS A 86 -5.65 23.13 12.97
CA LYS A 86 -6.97 23.79 12.96
C LYS A 86 -7.63 23.76 14.34
N ILE A 87 -7.14 22.92 15.24
CA ILE A 87 -7.68 22.74 16.59
C ILE A 87 -7.19 23.90 17.45
N PRO A 88 -8.09 24.61 18.19
CA PRO A 88 -7.74 25.84 18.90
C PRO A 88 -6.92 25.62 20.19
N TYR A 89 -6.59 24.36 20.52
CA TYR A 89 -5.85 24.01 21.73
C TYR A 89 -4.35 23.97 21.46
N THR A 90 -3.57 24.51 22.41
CA THR A 90 -2.11 24.53 22.33
C THR A 90 -1.49 23.13 22.47
N THR A 91 -2.13 22.27 23.25
CA THR A 91 -1.68 20.89 23.48
C THR A 91 -2.55 19.95 22.67
N LEU A 92 -1.89 19.09 21.89
CA LEU A 92 -2.56 18.02 21.14
C LEU A 92 -2.49 16.72 21.95
N HIS A 93 -3.62 16.03 22.11
CA HIS A 93 -3.68 14.71 22.70
C HIS A 93 -3.98 13.65 21.62
N LEU A 94 -4.00 12.38 22.06
CA LEU A 94 -4.28 11.26 21.18
C LEU A 94 -5.68 11.33 20.55
N HIS A 95 -6.63 11.97 21.25
CA HIS A 95 -7.99 12.15 20.74
C HIS A 95 -8.00 12.99 19.46
N GLU A 96 -7.34 14.16 19.49
CA GLU A 96 -7.20 15.08 18.35
C GLU A 96 -6.48 14.41 17.18
N PHE A 97 -5.44 13.63 17.47
CA PHE A 97 -4.75 12.83 16.46
C PHE A 97 -5.67 11.80 15.80
N ARG A 98 -6.41 11.03 16.59
CA ARG A 98 -7.35 10.01 16.08
C ARG A 98 -8.41 10.63 15.19
N GLU A 99 -8.97 11.78 15.58
CA GLU A 99 -9.92 12.50 14.75
C GLU A 99 -9.29 12.94 13.43
N SER A 100 -8.06 13.47 13.48
CA SER A 100 -7.34 13.95 12.29
C SER A 100 -6.99 12.85 11.30
N ILE A 101 -6.78 11.61 11.76
CA ILE A 101 -6.49 10.47 10.88
C ILE A 101 -7.74 9.66 10.46
N LYS A 102 -8.91 9.94 11.05
CA LYS A 102 -10.14 9.15 10.87
C LYS A 102 -10.51 8.98 9.40
N VAL A 103 -10.38 10.05 8.61
CA VAL A 103 -10.67 10.06 7.16
C VAL A 103 -9.84 9.01 6.41
N TYR A 104 -8.60 8.76 6.84
CA TYR A 104 -7.74 7.76 6.21
C TYR A 104 -8.05 6.33 6.66
N LEU A 105 -8.55 6.15 7.88
CA LEU A 105 -8.93 4.84 8.42
C LEU A 105 -10.26 4.35 7.87
N GLU A 106 -11.23 5.26 7.70
CA GLU A 106 -12.61 4.91 7.33
C GLU A 106 -12.87 5.06 5.82
N LEU A 107 -11.84 5.33 5.02
CA LEU A 107 -12.00 5.64 3.59
C LEU A 107 -12.70 4.52 2.81
N GLN A 108 -12.40 3.26 3.12
CA GLN A 108 -13.05 2.11 2.47
C GLN A 108 -14.54 2.00 2.83
N GLU A 109 -14.88 2.23 4.10
CA GLU A 109 -16.27 2.24 4.53
C GLU A 109 -17.04 3.42 3.93
N PHE A 110 -16.39 4.59 3.82
CA PHE A 110 -16.94 5.74 3.12
C PHE A 110 -17.28 5.43 1.65
N TYR A 111 -16.40 4.72 0.93
CA TYR A 111 -16.69 4.31 -0.44
C TYR A 111 -17.85 3.31 -0.54
N LYS A 112 -17.91 2.31 0.35
CA LYS A 112 -19.04 1.38 0.38
C LYS A 112 -20.35 2.10 0.66
N GLU A 113 -20.33 3.03 1.60
CA GLU A 113 -21.51 3.82 1.97
C GLU A 113 -21.97 4.73 0.83
N LYS A 114 -21.02 5.34 0.11
CA LYS A 114 -21.30 6.10 -1.10
C LYS A 114 -22.03 5.25 -2.16
N GLU A 115 -21.53 4.03 -2.43
CA GLU A 115 -22.18 3.12 -3.39
C GLU A 115 -23.59 2.71 -2.92
N ARG A 116 -23.76 2.45 -1.62
CA ARG A 116 -25.08 2.17 -1.03
C ARG A 116 -26.06 3.31 -1.24
N ILE A 117 -25.64 4.56 -0.98
CA ILE A 117 -26.47 5.76 -1.17
C ILE A 117 -26.84 5.93 -2.65
N LEU A 118 -25.89 5.73 -3.57
CA LEU A 118 -26.17 5.79 -5.01
C LEU A 118 -27.20 4.75 -5.44
N ALA A 119 -27.10 3.52 -4.95
CA ALA A 119 -28.08 2.47 -5.21
C ALA A 119 -29.47 2.84 -4.68
N HIS A 120 -29.55 3.43 -3.48
CA HIS A 120 -30.82 3.92 -2.93
C HIS A 120 -31.40 5.08 -3.75
N LEU A 121 -30.58 6.02 -4.23
CA LEU A 121 -31.04 7.10 -5.09
C LEU A 121 -31.59 6.58 -6.43
N ASP A 122 -30.94 5.58 -7.02
CA ASP A 122 -31.42 4.95 -8.26
C ASP A 122 -32.74 4.19 -8.03
N ALA A 123 -32.90 3.52 -6.89
CA ALA A 123 -34.16 2.89 -6.51
C ALA A 123 -35.28 3.93 -6.37
N ILE A 124 -35.04 5.03 -5.65
CA ILE A 124 -36.02 6.12 -5.50
C ILE A 124 -36.38 6.71 -6.87
N LYS A 125 -35.40 6.90 -7.77
CA LYS A 125 -35.66 7.39 -9.12
C LYS A 125 -36.57 6.44 -9.91
N LYS A 126 -36.32 5.13 -9.84
CA LYS A 126 -37.16 4.11 -10.48
C LYS A 126 -38.58 4.09 -9.89
N ASP A 127 -38.70 4.27 -8.58
CA ASP A 127 -39.99 4.38 -7.92
C ASP A 127 -40.76 5.62 -8.38
N ILE A 128 -40.09 6.77 -8.50
CA ILE A 128 -40.67 7.99 -9.09
C ILE A 128 -41.12 7.73 -10.53
N GLN A 129 -40.28 7.15 -11.39
CA GLN A 129 -40.64 6.83 -12.77
C GLN A 129 -41.82 5.85 -12.87
N ARG A 130 -41.94 4.93 -11.91
CA ARG A 130 -43.10 4.04 -11.82
C ARG A 130 -44.35 4.81 -11.44
N LEU A 131 -44.29 5.66 -10.43
CA LEU A 131 -45.41 6.51 -10.02
C LEU A 131 -45.86 7.46 -11.14
N GLU A 132 -44.92 8.02 -11.90
CA GLU A 132 -45.24 8.87 -13.05
C GLU A 132 -46.00 8.11 -14.14
N ARG A 133 -45.59 6.87 -14.45
CA ARG A 133 -46.33 5.99 -15.37
C ARG A 133 -47.71 5.63 -14.84
N ASP A 134 -47.81 5.28 -13.55
CA ASP A 134 -49.07 4.90 -12.91
C ASP A 134 -50.07 6.09 -12.87
N LEU A 135 -49.56 7.32 -12.79
CA LEU A 135 -50.35 8.56 -12.86
C LEU A 135 -50.67 9.00 -14.30
N GLY A 136 -50.30 8.22 -15.31
CA GLY A 136 -50.59 8.52 -16.71
C GLY A 136 -49.83 9.72 -17.26
N LYS A 137 -48.66 10.07 -16.71
CA LYS A 137 -47.73 10.96 -17.40
C LYS A 137 -47.20 10.21 -18.63
N GLU A 138 -47.86 10.40 -19.76
CA GLU A 138 -47.29 10.06 -21.06
C GLU A 138 -46.06 10.94 -21.28
N GLU A 139 -44.99 10.36 -21.82
CA GLU A 139 -43.83 11.12 -22.24
C GLU A 139 -44.29 12.16 -23.29
N GLU A 140 -44.52 13.41 -22.88
CA GLU A 140 -44.52 14.56 -23.79
C GLU A 140 -43.10 14.71 -24.34
N GLY A 141 -42.74 13.85 -25.30
CA GLY A 141 -41.36 13.74 -25.76
C GLY A 141 -41.15 12.97 -27.06
N GLN A 142 -42.19 12.45 -27.71
CA GLN A 142 -42.08 11.95 -29.08
C GLN A 142 -43.34 12.23 -29.90
N LEU A 143 -43.67 13.50 -30.12
CA LEU A 143 -44.47 13.91 -31.28
C LEU A 143 -44.09 15.34 -31.69
N VAL A 144 -43.17 15.46 -32.65
CA VAL A 144 -43.13 16.33 -33.86
C VAL A 144 -41.78 15.94 -34.50
N GLY A 145 -41.69 15.20 -35.60
CA GLY A 145 -42.21 15.47 -36.94
C GLY A 145 -41.03 15.39 -37.89
#